data_AF-A0A930AMS4-F1
#
_entry.id   AF-A0A930AMS4-F1
#
_cell.length_a   1.000
_cell.length_b   1.000
_cell.length_c   1.000
_cell.angle_alpha   90.00
_cell.angle_beta   90.00
_cell.angle_gamma   90.00
#
_symmetry.space_group_name_H-M   'P 1'
#
loop_
_entity.id
_entity.type
_entity.pdbx_description
1 polymer ?
#
loop_
_entity_poly.entity_id
_entity_poly.type
_entity_poly.pdbx_seq_one_letter_code
_entity_poly.pdbx_strand_id
1 'polypeptide(L)'
;VRYTAKMESTLDEIADGTAEEVATLKEFYNRFQPLLEHAYENMEKKELEKVGEVCPECGGELVYRTGRFGKFISCSNFPKCRYTRQIDKPEKEKPEPTGKMCPDCGSELLKRKSRYGTYFLGCSNFPKCHYMENLEGERIVSKKDKAKAEKETKKTSAKKTTKKVATKKTTAKKTTKKSTTKKTTTKRTKKNEE
;
A
#
# COMPACT_ATOMS: atom_id res chain seq x y z
N VAL A 1 -18.53 -20.85 -24.40
CA VAL A 1 -17.22 -21.49 -24.10
C VAL A 1 -17.12 -22.89 -24.75
N ARG A 2 -17.60 -23.07 -25.99
CA ARG A 2 -17.64 -24.40 -26.64
C ARG A 2 -16.29 -24.84 -27.23
N TYR A 3 -15.45 -23.87 -27.62
CA TYR A 3 -14.15 -24.14 -28.24
C TYR A 3 -13.16 -24.78 -27.26
N THR A 4 -12.98 -24.19 -26.08
CA THR A 4 -12.09 -24.73 -25.05
C THR A 4 -12.58 -26.10 -24.57
N ALA A 5 -13.89 -26.29 -24.40
CA ALA A 5 -14.45 -27.59 -24.02
C ALA A 5 -14.14 -28.71 -25.04
N LYS A 6 -14.20 -28.42 -26.35
CA LYS A 6 -13.84 -29.38 -27.39
C LYS A 6 -12.34 -29.68 -27.42
N MET A 7 -11.50 -28.70 -27.10
CA MET A 7 -10.04 -28.91 -27.01
C MET A 7 -9.70 -29.85 -25.84
N GLU A 8 -10.29 -29.66 -24.67
CA GLU A 8 -10.05 -30.55 -23.52
C GLU A 8 -10.45 -31.99 -23.84
N SER A 9 -11.63 -32.21 -24.45
CA SER A 9 -12.04 -33.56 -24.83
C SER A 9 -11.09 -34.21 -25.83
N THR A 10 -10.55 -33.44 -26.79
CA THR A 10 -9.54 -33.98 -27.73
C THR A 10 -8.20 -34.28 -27.06
N LEU A 11 -7.86 -33.59 -25.98
CA LEU A 11 -6.64 -33.87 -25.21
C LEU A 11 -6.82 -35.13 -24.35
N ASP A 12 -8.00 -35.34 -23.78
CA ASP A 12 -8.35 -36.58 -23.08
C ASP A 12 -8.28 -37.78 -24.04
N GLU A 13 -8.81 -37.64 -25.26
CA GLU A 13 -8.72 -38.68 -26.31
C GLU A 13 -7.28 -39.05 -26.68
N ILE A 14 -6.36 -38.08 -26.69
CA ILE A 14 -4.92 -38.32 -26.90
C ILE A 14 -4.32 -39.06 -25.69
N ALA A 15 -4.69 -38.66 -24.47
CA ALA A 15 -4.22 -39.31 -23.25
C ALA A 15 -4.67 -40.78 -23.17
N ASP A 16 -5.90 -41.06 -23.62
CA ASP A 16 -6.45 -42.41 -23.74
C ASP A 16 -5.86 -43.22 -24.91
N GLY A 17 -5.04 -42.59 -25.76
CA GLY A 17 -4.41 -43.23 -26.93
C GLY A 17 -5.36 -43.45 -28.11
N THR A 18 -6.54 -42.82 -28.09
CA THR A 18 -7.58 -42.95 -29.13
C THR A 18 -7.37 -41.98 -30.30
N ALA A 19 -6.62 -40.90 -30.09
CA ALA A 19 -6.30 -39.90 -31.11
C ALA A 19 -4.79 -39.67 -31.25
N GLU A 20 -4.33 -39.38 -32.47
CA GLU A 20 -2.92 -39.10 -32.76
C GLU A 20 -2.55 -37.62 -32.46
N GLU A 21 -1.57 -37.40 -31.58
CA GLU A 21 -1.09 -36.07 -31.17
C GLU A 21 -0.66 -35.18 -32.34
N VAL A 22 0.11 -35.73 -33.28
CA VAL A 22 0.65 -34.94 -34.41
C VAL A 22 -0.47 -34.52 -35.37
N ALA A 23 -1.47 -35.39 -35.55
CA ALA A 23 -2.60 -35.10 -36.43
C ALA A 23 -3.49 -33.99 -35.86
N THR A 24 -3.81 -34.06 -34.56
CA THR A 24 -4.64 -33.05 -33.88
C THR A 24 -3.96 -31.68 -33.84
N LEU A 25 -2.65 -31.62 -33.58
CA LEU A 25 -1.88 -30.37 -33.63
C LEU A 25 -1.87 -29.74 -35.03
N LYS A 26 -1.69 -30.56 -36.08
CA LYS A 26 -1.75 -30.09 -37.47
C LYS A 26 -3.13 -29.54 -37.81
N GLU A 27 -4.19 -30.23 -37.43
CA GLU A 27 -5.57 -29.77 -37.66
C GLU A 27 -5.83 -28.43 -36.97
N PHE A 28 -5.41 -28.29 -35.70
CA PHE A 28 -5.50 -27.04 -34.97
C PHE A 28 -4.75 -25.91 -35.68
N TYR A 29 -3.49 -26.13 -36.06
CA TYR A 29 -2.64 -25.10 -36.64
C TYR A 29 -3.15 -24.66 -38.02
N ASN A 30 -3.57 -25.63 -38.86
CA ASN A 30 -4.13 -25.36 -40.18
C ASN A 30 -5.41 -24.51 -40.10
N ARG A 31 -6.20 -24.68 -39.03
CA ARG A 31 -7.37 -23.84 -38.77
C ARG A 31 -7.00 -22.49 -38.16
N PHE A 32 -6.02 -22.44 -37.27
CA PHE A 32 -5.66 -21.25 -36.50
C PHE A 32 -4.85 -20.24 -37.32
N GLN A 33 -3.88 -20.70 -38.11
CA GLN A 33 -3.01 -19.84 -38.92
C GLN A 33 -3.78 -18.85 -39.80
N PRO A 34 -4.78 -19.25 -40.62
CA PRO A 34 -5.50 -18.29 -41.47
C PRO A 34 -6.32 -17.28 -40.65
N LEU A 35 -6.84 -17.69 -39.49
CA LEU A 35 -7.56 -16.78 -38.58
C LEU A 35 -6.60 -15.76 -37.97
N LEU A 36 -5.38 -16.17 -37.63
CA LEU A 36 -4.34 -15.30 -37.11
C LEU A 36 -3.87 -14.30 -38.16
N GLU A 37 -3.62 -14.74 -39.39
CA GLU A 37 -3.23 -13.87 -40.51
C GLU A 37 -4.32 -12.83 -40.78
N HIS A 38 -5.57 -13.27 -40.87
CA HIS A 38 -6.72 -12.37 -41.03
C HIS A 38 -6.82 -11.37 -39.86
N ALA A 39 -6.53 -11.79 -38.63
CA ALA A 39 -6.50 -10.89 -37.49
C ALA A 39 -5.36 -9.86 -37.60
N TYR A 40 -4.18 -10.22 -38.11
CA TYR A 40 -3.11 -9.24 -38.32
C TYR A 40 -3.45 -8.21 -39.40
N GLU A 41 -4.12 -8.62 -40.48
CA GLU A 41 -4.51 -7.74 -41.58
C GLU A 41 -5.69 -6.82 -41.20
N ASN A 42 -6.68 -7.35 -40.49
CA ASN A 42 -7.98 -6.68 -40.31
C ASN A 42 -8.21 -6.13 -38.89
N MET A 43 -7.28 -6.31 -37.95
CA MET A 43 -7.45 -5.78 -36.59
C MET A 43 -7.26 -4.26 -36.56
N GLU A 44 -8.35 -3.56 -36.28
CA GLU A 44 -8.36 -2.11 -36.12
C GLU A 44 -7.45 -1.70 -34.96
N LYS A 45 -6.43 -0.88 -35.27
CA LYS A 45 -5.53 -0.32 -34.27
C LYS A 45 -6.27 0.82 -33.57
N LYS A 46 -6.79 0.55 -32.37
CA LYS A 46 -7.40 1.59 -31.53
C LYS A 46 -6.41 2.72 -31.28
N GLU A 47 -6.73 3.92 -31.78
CA GLU A 47 -5.93 5.11 -31.55
C GLU A 47 -5.92 5.49 -30.07
N LEU A 48 -4.80 6.07 -29.62
CA LEU A 48 -4.68 6.52 -28.24
C LEU A 48 -5.37 7.87 -28.08
N GLU A 49 -6.23 7.99 -27.07
CA GLU A 49 -6.87 9.25 -26.71
C GLU A 49 -5.80 10.24 -26.19
N LYS A 50 -5.69 11.40 -26.84
CA LYS A 50 -4.77 12.46 -26.42
C LYS A 50 -5.33 13.21 -25.20
N VAL A 51 -4.45 13.59 -24.28
CA VAL A 51 -4.84 14.34 -23.07
C VAL A 51 -4.96 15.83 -23.34
N GLY A 52 -4.27 16.34 -24.38
CA GLY A 52 -4.17 17.78 -24.66
C GLY A 52 -3.10 18.52 -23.85
N GLU A 53 -2.32 17.79 -23.04
CA GLU A 53 -1.20 18.32 -22.26
C GLU A 53 0.15 17.91 -22.84
N VAL A 54 1.17 18.76 -22.62
CA VAL A 54 2.56 18.48 -22.99
C VAL A 54 3.31 17.79 -21.84
N CYS A 55 4.24 16.92 -22.20
CA CYS A 55 5.08 16.20 -21.27
C CYS A 55 6.13 17.15 -20.66
N PRO A 56 6.26 17.21 -19.32
CA PRO A 56 7.23 18.10 -18.66
C PRO A 56 8.69 17.68 -18.87
N GLU A 57 8.96 16.43 -19.27
CA GLU A 57 10.32 15.92 -19.44
C GLU A 57 10.86 16.11 -20.86
N CYS A 58 10.01 16.02 -21.88
CA CYS A 58 10.45 16.05 -23.29
C CYS A 58 9.64 16.99 -24.19
N GLY A 59 8.61 17.66 -23.66
CA GLY A 59 7.71 18.51 -24.45
C GLY A 59 6.78 17.77 -25.42
N GLY A 60 6.86 16.43 -25.50
CA GLY A 60 6.01 15.62 -26.36
C GLY A 60 4.56 15.52 -25.86
N GLU A 61 3.64 15.03 -26.70
CA GLU A 61 2.22 14.90 -26.33
C GLU A 61 2.00 13.80 -25.28
N LEU A 62 1.06 14.04 -24.35
CA LEU A 62 0.58 13.04 -23.40
C LEU A 62 -0.66 12.31 -23.93
N VAL A 63 -0.69 10.99 -23.74
CA VAL A 63 -1.75 10.08 -24.20
C VAL A 63 -2.24 9.17 -23.08
N TYR A 64 -3.53 8.81 -23.14
CA TYR A 64 -4.13 7.82 -22.27
C TYR A 64 -3.77 6.41 -22.72
N ARG A 65 -3.22 5.61 -21.82
CA ARG A 65 -2.95 4.18 -21.99
C ARG A 65 -3.67 3.36 -20.94
N THR A 66 -4.07 2.15 -21.28
CA THR A 66 -4.66 1.20 -20.33
C THR A 66 -3.61 0.16 -19.95
N GLY A 67 -3.34 0.02 -18.66
CA GLY A 67 -2.44 -1.00 -18.11
C GLY A 67 -3.16 -1.90 -17.11
N ARG A 68 -2.41 -2.79 -16.44
CA ARG A 68 -2.93 -3.71 -15.41
C ARG A 68 -3.69 -3.00 -14.29
N PHE A 69 -3.25 -1.79 -13.93
CA PHE A 69 -3.80 -1.01 -12.82
C PHE A 69 -4.87 0.01 -13.26
N GLY A 70 -5.32 -0.03 -14.51
CA GLY A 70 -6.31 0.91 -15.07
C GLY A 70 -5.72 1.87 -16.10
N LYS A 71 -6.48 2.93 -16.41
CA LYS A 71 -6.04 3.97 -17.34
C LYS A 71 -5.00 4.87 -16.66
N PHE A 72 -3.94 5.20 -17.38
CA PHE A 72 -2.89 6.10 -16.95
C PHE A 72 -2.45 6.99 -18.10
N ILE A 73 -1.77 8.09 -17.79
CA ILE A 73 -1.27 9.02 -18.78
C ILE A 73 0.22 8.75 -18.97
N SER A 74 0.64 8.70 -20.22
CA SER A 74 2.02 8.41 -20.60
C SER A 74 2.46 9.34 -21.73
N CYS A 75 3.78 9.53 -21.86
CA CYS A 75 4.31 10.21 -23.03
C CYS A 75 4.10 9.38 -24.31
N SER A 76 3.74 10.05 -25.41
CA SER A 76 3.69 9.47 -26.76
C SER A 76 5.05 8.95 -27.22
N ASN A 77 6.16 9.59 -26.81
CA ASN A 77 7.53 9.28 -27.21
C ASN A 77 8.18 8.09 -26.46
N PHE A 78 7.41 7.17 -25.89
CA PHE A 78 7.96 5.94 -25.29
C PHE A 78 8.61 5.07 -26.40
N PRO A 79 9.81 4.47 -26.21
CA PRO A 79 10.58 4.30 -24.97
C PRO A 79 11.59 5.43 -24.65
N LYS A 80 11.71 6.46 -25.51
CA LYS A 80 12.67 7.55 -25.34
C LYS A 80 12.36 8.44 -24.13
N CYS A 81 11.07 8.69 -23.87
CA CYS A 81 10.60 9.33 -22.65
C CYS A 81 9.74 8.34 -21.85
N ARG A 82 10.05 8.18 -20.55
CA ARG A 82 9.37 7.25 -19.64
C ARG A 82 8.42 7.93 -18.65
N TYR A 83 8.07 9.19 -18.91
CA TYR A 83 7.11 9.92 -18.11
C TYR A 83 5.74 9.21 -18.09
N THR A 84 5.25 8.93 -16.90
CA THR A 84 3.93 8.36 -16.65
C THR A 84 3.30 8.99 -15.41
N ARG A 85 2.01 9.32 -15.46
CA ARG A 85 1.22 9.79 -14.33
C ARG A 85 -0.08 8.99 -14.22
N GLN A 86 -0.51 8.68 -12.99
CA GLN A 86 -1.78 8.02 -12.76
C GLN A 86 -2.93 9.03 -12.88
N ILE A 87 -4.09 8.58 -13.40
CA ILE A 87 -5.31 9.40 -13.46
C ILE A 87 -6.00 9.42 -12.08
N ASP A 88 -5.65 8.47 -11.20
CA ASP A 88 -6.32 8.26 -9.93
C ASP A 88 -5.95 9.30 -8.87
N LYS A 89 -6.76 10.36 -8.80
CA LYS A 89 -7.86 10.39 -7.82
C LYS A 89 -8.76 11.60 -8.08
N PRO A 90 -10.08 11.48 -7.82
CA PRO A 90 -10.87 12.68 -7.57
C PRO A 90 -10.13 13.47 -6.51
N GLU A 91 -9.85 14.74 -6.80
CA GLU A 91 -9.20 15.69 -5.91
C GLU A 91 -9.70 15.39 -4.49
N LYS A 92 -8.81 14.92 -3.60
CA LYS A 92 -9.20 14.65 -2.22
C LYS A 92 -9.85 15.94 -1.74
N GLU A 93 -11.15 15.89 -1.44
CA GLU A 93 -11.90 17.05 -0.95
C GLU A 93 -11.03 17.77 0.07
N LYS A 94 -10.71 19.04 -0.22
CA LYS A 94 -9.86 19.85 0.65
C LYS A 94 -10.51 19.79 2.04
N PRO A 95 -9.74 19.49 3.09
CA PRO A 95 -10.32 19.30 4.41
C PRO A 95 -11.04 20.57 4.85
N GLU A 96 -12.34 20.46 5.13
CA GLU A 96 -13.16 21.59 5.58
C GLU A 96 -12.83 21.90 7.06
N PRO A 97 -12.58 23.17 7.41
CA PRO A 97 -12.49 23.59 8.80
C PRO A 97 -13.86 23.50 9.47
N THR A 98 -13.91 22.89 10.66
CA THR A 98 -15.17 22.74 11.42
C THR A 98 -15.31 23.71 12.59
N GLY A 99 -14.33 24.59 12.82
CA GLY A 99 -14.33 25.56 13.91
C GLY A 99 -14.19 24.96 15.32
N LYS A 100 -14.15 23.63 15.46
CA LYS A 100 -13.89 22.95 16.74
C LYS A 100 -12.40 22.95 17.06
N MET A 101 -12.07 23.18 18.32
CA MET A 101 -10.69 23.19 18.80
C MET A 101 -10.29 21.82 19.37
N CYS A 102 -9.06 21.39 19.10
CA CYS A 102 -8.52 20.15 19.63
C CYS A 102 -8.28 20.27 21.15
N PRO A 103 -8.75 19.33 21.98
CA PRO A 103 -8.55 19.36 23.43
C PRO A 103 -7.10 19.10 23.84
N ASP A 104 -6.30 18.43 23.01
CA ASP A 104 -4.91 18.06 23.34
C ASP A 104 -3.90 19.18 23.01
N CYS A 105 -4.23 20.09 22.07
CA CYS A 105 -3.26 21.11 21.60
C CYS A 105 -3.86 22.47 21.20
N GLY A 106 -5.18 22.64 21.26
CA GLY A 106 -5.87 23.91 20.98
C GLY A 106 -5.93 24.31 19.51
N SER A 107 -5.41 23.53 18.57
CA SER A 107 -5.52 23.83 17.13
C SER A 107 -6.83 23.33 16.51
N GLU A 108 -7.24 23.92 15.39
CA GLU A 108 -8.52 23.61 14.74
C GLU A 108 -8.61 22.16 14.22
N LEU A 109 -9.82 21.59 14.29
CA LEU A 109 -10.18 20.29 13.74
C LEU A 109 -10.67 20.39 12.29
N LEU A 110 -10.13 19.51 11.46
CA LEU A 110 -10.38 19.43 10.02
C LEU A 110 -11.18 18.17 9.70
N LYS A 111 -12.25 18.31 8.91
CA LYS A 111 -13.04 17.18 8.41
C LYS A 111 -12.27 16.49 7.27
N ARG A 112 -11.90 15.22 7.48
CA ARG A 112 -11.13 14.40 6.53
C ARG A 112 -11.89 13.13 6.20
N LYS A 113 -11.72 12.64 4.97
CA LYS A 113 -12.29 11.37 4.51
C LYS A 113 -11.31 10.22 4.75
N SER A 114 -11.78 9.16 5.40
CA SER A 114 -11.02 7.93 5.62
C SER A 114 -10.94 7.09 4.34
N ARG A 115 -9.99 6.14 4.30
CA ARG A 115 -9.90 5.13 3.23
C ARG A 115 -11.18 4.29 3.07
N TYR A 116 -11.99 4.21 4.13
CA TYR A 116 -13.23 3.46 4.17
C TYR A 116 -14.46 4.33 3.83
N GLY A 117 -14.26 5.60 3.45
CA GLY A 117 -15.33 6.50 3.04
C GLY A 117 -16.00 7.28 4.17
N THR A 118 -15.74 6.96 5.44
CA THR A 118 -16.26 7.70 6.60
C THR A 118 -15.53 9.03 6.80
N TYR A 119 -16.24 10.04 7.29
CA TYR A 119 -15.64 11.32 7.68
C TYR A 119 -15.23 11.28 9.16
N PHE A 120 -14.07 11.86 9.44
CA PHE A 120 -13.57 12.04 10.80
C PHE A 120 -12.96 13.44 10.96
N LEU A 121 -12.93 13.93 12.19
CA LEU A 121 -12.33 15.21 12.53
C LEU A 121 -10.92 14.94 13.05
N GLY A 122 -9.94 15.42 12.29
CA GLY A 122 -8.52 15.27 12.61
C GLY A 122 -7.91 16.61 12.96
N CYS A 123 -6.97 16.61 13.91
CA CYS A 123 -6.22 17.80 14.27
C CYS A 123 -5.42 18.37 13.08
N SER A 124 -5.47 19.68 12.88
CA SER A 124 -4.67 20.41 11.88
C SER A 124 -3.16 20.25 12.11
N ASN A 125 -2.71 20.18 13.36
CA ASN A 125 -1.30 20.06 13.75
C ASN A 125 -0.73 18.62 13.69
N PHE A 126 -1.37 17.72 12.92
CA PHE A 126 -0.80 16.40 12.62
C PHE A 126 0.47 16.58 11.76
N PRO A 127 1.63 15.96 12.08
CA PRO A 127 1.82 14.76 12.93
C PRO A 127 2.16 15.02 14.41
N LYS A 128 2.21 16.28 14.88
CA LYS A 128 2.56 16.59 16.29
C LYS A 128 1.42 16.24 17.26
N CYS A 129 0.18 16.36 16.81
CA CYS A 129 -1.01 15.94 17.56
C CYS A 129 -1.77 14.84 16.80
N HIS A 130 -2.05 13.73 17.49
CA HIS A 130 -2.74 12.55 16.94
C HIS A 130 -4.23 12.46 17.34
N TYR A 131 -4.82 13.57 17.79
CA TYR A 131 -6.23 13.61 18.17
C TYR A 131 -7.15 13.43 16.95
N MET A 132 -8.11 12.51 17.08
CA MET A 132 -9.12 12.17 16.07
C MET A 132 -10.46 11.88 16.76
N GLU A 133 -11.55 12.46 16.26
CA GLU A 133 -12.94 12.19 16.69
C GLU A 133 -13.85 11.87 15.50
N ASN A 134 -14.93 11.11 15.74
CA ASN A 134 -16.00 10.89 14.76
C ASN A 134 -16.88 12.14 14.62
N LEU A 135 -17.78 12.17 13.63
CA LEU A 135 -18.77 13.25 13.49
C LEU A 135 -19.64 13.45 14.74
N GLU A 136 -19.88 12.38 15.49
CA GLU A 136 -20.66 12.36 16.74
C GLU A 136 -19.86 12.76 17.99
N GLY A 137 -18.56 13.08 17.85
CA GLY A 137 -17.70 13.55 18.96
C GLY A 137 -17.01 12.45 19.76
N GLU A 138 -17.13 11.18 19.36
CA GLU A 138 -16.40 10.08 20.01
C GLU A 138 -14.94 9.99 19.53
N ARG A 139 -13.99 9.85 20.47
CA ARG A 139 -12.55 9.74 20.16
C ARG A 139 -12.22 8.41 19.50
N ILE A 140 -11.61 8.45 18.30
CA ILE A 140 -11.17 7.25 17.57
C ILE A 140 -9.80 6.81 18.10
N VAL A 141 -9.78 5.75 18.90
CA VAL A 141 -8.54 5.16 19.46
C VAL A 141 -8.12 3.94 18.64
N SER A 142 -6.85 3.87 18.23
CA SER A 142 -6.34 2.74 17.45
C SER A 142 -6.39 1.44 18.27
N LYS A 143 -6.50 0.28 17.60
CA LYS A 143 -6.52 -1.04 18.28
C LYS A 143 -5.29 -1.27 19.16
N LYS A 144 -4.14 -0.69 18.81
CA LYS A 144 -2.90 -0.76 19.59
C LYS A 144 -2.99 0.04 20.90
N ASP A 145 -3.64 1.21 20.86
CA ASP A 145 -3.79 2.08 22.02
C ASP A 145 -4.88 1.56 22.97
N LYS A 146 -5.97 0.97 22.43
CA LYS A 146 -6.97 0.24 23.25
C LYS A 146 -6.34 -0.91 24.04
N ALA A 147 -5.48 -1.71 23.40
CA ALA A 147 -4.76 -2.80 24.07
C ALA A 147 -3.73 -2.32 25.11
N LYS A 148 -3.21 -1.09 24.98
CA LYS A 148 -2.28 -0.48 25.95
C LYS A 148 -3.03 0.02 27.19
N ALA A 149 -4.20 0.65 27.00
CA ALA A 149 -5.07 1.10 28.09
C ALA A 149 -5.60 -0.07 28.94
N GLU A 150 -6.00 -1.19 28.33
CA GLU A 150 -6.43 -2.40 29.05
C GLU A 150 -5.28 -3.10 29.81
N LYS A 151 -4.04 -2.96 29.34
CA LYS A 151 -2.86 -3.50 30.05
C LYS A 151 -2.45 -2.65 31.25
N GLU A 152 -2.68 -1.33 31.22
CA GLU A 152 -2.41 -0.44 32.35
C GLU A 152 -3.43 -0.59 33.48
N THR A 153 -4.71 -0.77 33.16
CA THR A 153 -5.77 -1.03 34.16
C THR A 153 -5.61 -2.37 34.89
N LYS A 154 -5.03 -3.40 34.26
CA LYS A 154 -4.67 -4.66 34.94
C LYS A 154 -3.43 -4.55 35.84
N LYS A 155 -2.48 -3.65 35.56
CA LYS A 155 -1.26 -3.45 36.38
C LYS A 155 -1.51 -2.68 37.68
N THR A 156 -2.45 -1.74 37.70
CA THR A 156 -2.80 -0.96 38.90
C THR A 156 -3.57 -1.79 39.94
N SER A 157 -4.37 -2.77 39.51
CA SER A 157 -5.08 -3.70 40.41
C SER A 157 -4.14 -4.65 41.17
N ALA A 158 -2.96 -4.98 40.63
CA ALA A 158 -1.99 -5.85 41.28
C ALA A 158 -1.05 -5.12 42.29
N LYS A 159 -1.03 -3.79 42.33
CA LYS A 159 -0.08 -3.01 43.16
C LYS A 159 -0.68 -2.44 44.47
N LYS A 160 -1.98 -2.67 44.74
CA LYS A 160 -2.68 -2.11 45.92
C LYS A 160 -2.63 -3.00 47.18
N THR A 161 -1.98 -4.17 47.14
CA THR A 161 -1.90 -5.13 48.27
C THR A 161 -0.52 -5.24 48.92
N THR A 162 0.33 -4.20 48.95
CA THR A 162 1.49 -4.19 49.86
C THR A 162 1.85 -2.77 50.29
N LYS A 163 1.07 -2.18 51.21
CA LYS A 163 1.55 -1.05 52.01
C LYS A 163 0.85 -1.01 53.38
N LYS A 164 1.33 -1.85 54.32
CA LYS A 164 1.20 -1.57 55.76
C LYS A 164 2.38 -2.17 56.52
N VAL A 165 3.02 -1.27 57.29
CA VAL A 165 3.89 -1.48 58.46
C VAL A 165 5.30 -2.06 58.23
N ALA A 166 6.31 -1.19 58.34
CA ALA A 166 7.54 -1.48 59.09
C ALA A 166 8.24 -0.16 59.47
N THR A 167 8.15 0.20 60.74
CA THR A 167 8.85 1.30 61.40
C THR A 167 10.32 0.95 61.70
N LYS A 168 11.21 1.92 61.43
CA LYS A 168 12.53 2.20 62.02
C LYS A 168 13.31 1.06 62.71
N LYS A 169 14.50 0.76 62.20
CA LYS A 169 15.75 0.97 62.98
C LYS A 169 17.00 1.07 62.09
N THR A 170 17.93 1.83 62.63
CA THR A 170 19.21 2.37 62.16
C THR A 170 20.31 1.34 61.88
N THR A 171 21.20 1.59 60.89
CA THR A 171 22.65 1.90 61.06
C THR A 171 23.51 1.54 59.83
N ALA A 172 24.54 2.38 59.64
CA ALA A 172 25.88 2.09 59.09
C ALA A 172 26.09 1.70 57.60
N LYS A 173 26.49 2.72 56.82
CA LYS A 173 27.83 2.88 56.19
C LYS A 173 28.49 1.63 55.57
N LYS A 174 28.65 1.60 54.23
CA LYS A 174 29.98 1.51 53.58
C LYS A 174 29.95 1.86 52.09
N THR A 175 30.92 2.67 51.72
CA THR A 175 31.35 3.16 50.40
C THR A 175 31.93 2.07 49.48
N THR A 176 31.81 2.25 48.15
CA THR A 176 32.82 2.05 47.07
C THR A 176 32.05 2.02 45.73
N LYS A 177 32.13 2.99 44.80
CA LYS A 177 33.18 3.53 43.91
C LYS A 177 33.58 2.58 42.75
N LYS A 178 33.49 3.14 41.53
CA LYS A 178 34.05 2.73 40.21
C LYS A 178 33.33 1.56 39.51
N SER A 179 33.27 1.44 38.19
CA SER A 179 33.90 2.21 37.10
C SER A 179 33.17 1.90 35.77
N THR A 180 33.14 2.91 34.93
CA THR A 180 32.88 2.89 33.48
C THR A 180 33.75 1.90 32.71
N THR A 181 33.25 1.38 31.59
CA THR A 181 34.04 1.28 30.34
C THR A 181 33.14 1.09 29.12
N LYS A 182 33.54 1.82 28.08
CA LYS A 182 32.92 2.04 26.77
C LYS A 182 33.81 1.30 25.76
N LYS A 183 33.24 0.58 24.79
CA LYS A 183 33.98 0.03 23.63
C LYS A 183 32.98 -0.11 22.48
N THR A 184 32.85 0.86 21.58
CA THR A 184 33.67 1.20 20.39
C THR A 184 33.60 0.15 19.29
N THR A 185 33.03 0.63 18.17
CA THR A 185 32.84 0.06 16.84
C THR A 185 34.13 -0.30 16.10
N THR A 186 34.06 -1.29 15.21
CA THR A 186 35.00 -1.43 14.08
C THR A 186 34.27 -1.92 12.84
N LYS A 187 34.54 -1.21 11.74
CA LYS A 187 33.94 -1.28 10.41
C LYS A 187 34.90 -2.10 9.53
N ARG A 188 34.43 -3.17 8.87
CA ARG A 188 35.24 -4.03 7.99
C ARG A 188 35.05 -3.61 6.53
N THR A 189 36.15 -3.33 5.86
CA THR A 189 36.30 -2.87 4.48
C THR A 189 36.05 -3.99 3.46
N LYS A 190 35.49 -3.61 2.30
CA LYS A 190 35.34 -4.43 1.09
C LYS A 190 36.68 -4.53 0.35
N LYS A 191 36.96 -5.70 -0.23
CA LYS A 191 38.03 -5.94 -1.20
C LYS A 191 37.34 -6.39 -2.50
N ASN A 192 37.60 -5.68 -3.58
CA ASN A 192 37.28 -6.09 -4.96
C ASN A 192 38.47 -6.88 -5.50
N GLU A 193 38.19 -7.92 -6.29
CA GLU A 193 39.14 -8.55 -7.22
C GLU A 193 38.30 -9.04 -8.42
N GLU A 194 38.81 -8.68 -9.60
CA GLU A 194 38.56 -9.10 -11.01
C GLU A 194 37.17 -9.56 -11.47
#